data_AF-A0A380DPY0-F1
#
_entry.id   AF-A0A380DPY0-F1
#
_cell.length_a   1.000
_cell.length_b   1.000
_cell.length_c   1.000
_cell.angle_alpha   90.00
_cell.angle_beta   90.00
_cell.angle_gamma   90.00
#
_symmetry.space_group_name_H-M   'P 1'
#
loop_
_entity.id
_entity.type
_entity.pdbx_description
1 polymer ?
#
loop_
_entity_poly.entity_id
_entity_poly.type
_entity_poly.pdbx_seq_one_letter_code
_entity_poly.pdbx_strand_id
1 'polypeptide(L)'
;MLLKPKYQIVIAGLCLAIVAILSLMIGNTLVSPGTVIQALFNFDSENDLHDVVTGARASRTIIALLTGAALAVSGLLMQALTRNPIASPGLFGVNAGAVFLSSLVLHLSKFNLLK
;
A
#
# COMPACT_ATOMS: atom_id res chain seq x y z
N MET A 1 15.83 22.24 -6.23
CA MET A 1 15.24 23.26 -7.11
C MET A 1 15.68 23.14 -8.59
N LEU A 2 16.17 21.97 -9.05
CA LEU A 2 16.89 21.88 -10.34
C LEU A 2 16.13 21.22 -11.52
N LEU A 3 14.90 20.73 -11.34
CA LEU A 3 14.13 20.09 -12.41
C LEU A 3 12.77 20.79 -12.58
N LYS A 4 12.37 21.03 -13.82
CA LYS A 4 11.03 21.59 -14.13
C LYS A 4 9.94 20.65 -13.57
N PRO A 5 8.80 21.18 -13.08
CA PRO A 5 7.78 20.38 -12.38
C PRO A 5 7.25 19.20 -13.21
N LYS A 6 7.20 19.33 -14.54
CA LYS A 6 6.84 18.24 -15.45
C LYS A 6 7.73 17.00 -15.33
N TYR A 7 9.04 17.19 -15.11
CA TYR A 7 9.97 16.06 -14.98
C TYR A 7 9.84 15.36 -13.62
N GLN A 8 9.47 16.10 -12.58
CA GLN A 8 9.29 15.54 -11.24
C GLN A 8 8.14 14.51 -11.20
N ILE A 9 7.03 14.80 -11.89
CA ILE A 9 5.89 13.87 -11.96
C ILE A 9 6.26 12.61 -12.76
N VAL A 10 6.97 12.78 -13.88
CA VAL A 10 7.41 11.64 -14.69
C VAL A 10 8.38 10.74 -13.92
N ILE A 11 9.35 11.33 -13.21
CA ILE A 11 10.30 10.58 -12.38
C ILE A 11 9.56 9.86 -11.24
N ALA A 12 8.63 10.54 -10.56
CA ALA A 12 7.86 9.94 -9.47
C ALA A 12 7.00 8.76 -9.97
N GLY A 13 6.33 8.91 -11.12
CA GLY A 13 5.56 7.84 -11.74
C GLY A 13 6.43 6.64 -12.16
N LEU A 14 7.61 6.91 -12.71
CA LEU A 14 8.57 5.85 -13.06
C LEU A 14 9.08 5.11 -11.83
N CYS A 15 9.46 5.84 -10.77
CA CYS A 15 9.86 5.24 -9.50
C CYS A 15 8.72 4.39 -8.89
N LEU A 16 7.48 4.88 -8.94
CA LEU A 16 6.32 4.14 -8.45
C LEU A 16 6.14 2.83 -9.21
N ALA A 17 6.24 2.85 -10.54
CA ALA A 17 6.12 1.66 -11.38
C ALA A 17 7.23 0.63 -11.07
N ILE A 18 8.48 1.09 -10.92
CA ILE A 18 9.61 0.23 -10.56
C ILE A 18 9.38 -0.43 -9.19
N VAL A 19 9.01 0.35 -8.18
CA VAL A 19 8.77 -0.17 -6.82
C VAL A 19 7.57 -1.12 -6.79
N ALA A 20 6.53 -0.87 -7.58
CA ALA A 20 5.39 -1.79 -7.69
C ALA A 20 5.80 -3.14 -8.29
N ILE A 21 6.62 -3.15 -9.34
CA ILE A 21 7.16 -4.39 -9.93
C ILE A 21 8.06 -5.12 -8.92
N LEU A 22 8.95 -4.39 -8.25
CA LEU A 22 9.81 -4.96 -7.21
C LEU A 22 9.00 -5.54 -6.05
N SER A 23 7.88 -4.92 -5.67
CA SER A 23 6.96 -5.42 -4.64
C SER A 23 6.35 -6.77 -5.01
N LEU A 24 6.18 -7.08 -6.31
CA LEU A 24 5.68 -8.38 -6.75
C LEU A 24 6.80 -9.43 -6.80
N MET A 25 8.03 -9.02 -7.12
CA MET A 25 9.18 -9.92 -7.24
C MET A 25 9.77 -10.32 -5.88
N ILE A 26 9.82 -9.37 -4.93
CA ILE A 26 10.47 -9.54 -3.63
C ILE A 26 9.46 -10.05 -2.61
N GLY A 27 9.77 -11.20 -1.99
CA GLY A 27 8.98 -11.80 -0.93
C GLY A 27 9.74 -12.94 -0.26
N ASN A 28 9.02 -13.88 0.36
CA ASN A 28 9.62 -15.07 0.98
C ASN A 28 10.45 -15.90 -0.02
N THR A 29 9.99 -15.96 -1.26
CA THR A 29 10.69 -16.54 -2.40
C THR A 29 10.90 -15.47 -3.48
N LEU A 30 12.09 -15.41 -4.07
CA LEU A 30 12.34 -14.52 -5.19
C LEU A 30 11.63 -15.06 -6.43
N VAL A 31 10.80 -14.24 -7.07
CA VAL A 31 10.06 -14.60 -8.27
C VAL A 31 10.66 -13.86 -9.46
N SER A 32 10.94 -14.59 -10.55
CA SER A 32 11.49 -13.99 -11.76
C SER A 32 10.49 -13.03 -12.41
N PRO A 33 10.95 -11.99 -13.14
CA PRO A 33 10.05 -11.07 -13.84
C PRO A 33 9.10 -11.78 -14.82
N GLY A 34 9.61 -12.81 -15.50
CA GLY A 34 8.82 -13.61 -16.45
C GLY A 34 7.67 -14.35 -15.77
N THR A 35 7.92 -14.92 -14.60
CA THR A 35 6.90 -15.59 -13.78
C THR A 35 5.88 -14.61 -13.22
N VAL A 36 6.27 -13.37 -12.86
CA VAL A 36 5.29 -12.35 -12.44
C VAL A 36 4.34 -11.97 -13.58
N ILE A 37 4.86 -11.79 -14.80
CA ILE A 37 4.03 -11.48 -15.97
C ILE A 37 3.10 -12.66 -16.29
N GLN A 38 3.61 -13.89 -16.25
CA GLN A 38 2.78 -15.08 -16.44
C GLN A 38 1.72 -15.19 -15.36
N ALA A 39 2.06 -15.02 -14.08
CA ALA A 39 1.09 -15.05 -12.98
C ALA A 39 -0.06 -14.04 -13.15
N LEU A 40 0.24 -12.85 -13.68
CA LEU A 40 -0.77 -11.79 -13.87
C LEU A 40 -1.66 -11.97 -15.11
N PHE A 41 -1.11 -12.49 -16.21
CA PHE A 41 -1.82 -12.56 -17.50
C PHE A 41 -2.23 -13.98 -17.92
N ASN A 42 -1.51 -15.00 -17.47
CA ASN A 42 -1.72 -16.42 -17.76
C ASN A 42 -1.61 -17.22 -16.45
N PHE A 43 -2.57 -16.99 -15.56
CA PHE A 43 -2.60 -17.62 -14.25
C PHE A 43 -2.72 -19.15 -14.36
N ASP A 44 -1.96 -19.85 -13.53
CA ASP A 44 -1.92 -21.30 -13.47
C ASP A 44 -2.04 -21.70 -12.00
N SER A 45 -3.12 -22.42 -11.67
CA SER A 45 -3.46 -22.82 -10.30
C SER A 45 -2.61 -23.98 -9.78
N GLU A 46 -1.85 -24.67 -10.64
CA GLU A 46 -0.91 -25.71 -10.18
C GLU A 46 0.44 -25.13 -9.76
N ASN A 47 0.67 -23.83 -10.01
CA ASN A 47 1.91 -23.16 -9.65
C ASN A 47 1.75 -22.30 -8.39
N ASP A 48 2.28 -22.80 -7.26
CA ASP A 48 2.26 -22.10 -5.97
C ASP A 48 2.81 -20.65 -6.04
N LEU A 49 3.76 -20.37 -6.94
CA LEU A 49 4.30 -19.02 -7.11
C LEU A 49 3.29 -18.06 -7.73
N HIS A 50 2.43 -18.55 -8.63
CA HIS A 50 1.37 -17.74 -9.23
C HIS A 50 0.33 -17.36 -8.17
N ASP A 51 -0.10 -18.32 -7.35
CA ASP A 51 -1.02 -18.10 -6.22
C ASP A 51 -0.50 -17.05 -5.23
N VAL A 52 0.77 -17.13 -4.86
CA VAL A 52 1.38 -16.16 -3.95
C VAL A 52 1.44 -14.76 -4.59
N VAL A 53 1.75 -14.67 -5.88
CA VAL A 53 1.86 -13.39 -6.59
C VAL A 53 0.49 -12.73 -6.76
N THR A 54 -0.52 -13.44 -7.24
CA THR A 54 -1.87 -12.89 -7.49
C THR A 54 -2.68 -12.73 -6.21
N GLY A 55 -2.54 -13.65 -5.26
CA GLY A 55 -3.25 -13.61 -3.99
C GLY A 55 -2.64 -12.58 -3.03
N ALA A 56 -1.51 -12.93 -2.42
CA ALA A 56 -0.97 -12.13 -1.32
C ALA A 56 -0.22 -10.87 -1.79
N ARG A 57 0.64 -10.99 -2.81
CA ARG A 57 1.53 -9.88 -3.22
C ARG A 57 0.77 -8.80 -3.96
N ALA A 58 -0.02 -9.16 -4.98
CA ALA A 58 -0.79 -8.18 -5.75
C ALA A 58 -1.80 -7.45 -4.86
N SER A 59 -2.54 -8.16 -4.00
CA SER A 59 -3.44 -7.54 -3.02
C SER A 59 -2.71 -6.55 -2.11
N ARG A 60 -1.56 -6.93 -1.55
CA ARG A 60 -0.73 -6.03 -0.73
C ARG A 60 -0.26 -4.80 -1.52
N THR A 61 0.23 -4.97 -2.75
CA THR A 61 0.70 -3.86 -3.59
C THR A 61 -0.44 -2.88 -3.90
N ILE A 62 -1.63 -3.39 -4.25
CA ILE A 62 -2.82 -2.56 -4.49
C ILE A 62 -3.19 -1.76 -3.23
N ILE A 63 -3.28 -2.43 -2.08
CA ILE A 63 -3.61 -1.76 -0.81
C ILE A 63 -2.56 -0.69 -0.47
N ALA A 64 -1.26 -0.98 -0.68
CA ALA A 64 -0.18 -0.02 -0.42
C ALA A 64 -0.28 1.21 -1.33
N LEU A 65 -0.55 1.03 -2.62
CA LEU A 65 -0.72 2.13 -3.57
C LEU A 65 -1.93 3.01 -3.20
N LEU A 66 -3.09 2.39 -2.93
CA LEU A 66 -4.31 3.10 -2.57
C LEU A 66 -4.15 3.85 -1.24
N THR A 67 -3.57 3.19 -0.23
CA THR A 67 -3.34 3.80 1.08
C THR A 67 -2.34 4.95 0.98
N GLY A 68 -1.25 4.77 0.24
CA GLY A 68 -0.26 5.83 0.00
C GLY A 68 -0.87 7.05 -0.69
N ALA A 69 -1.70 6.83 -1.71
CA ALA A 69 -2.43 7.90 -2.40
C ALA A 69 -3.41 8.62 -1.46
N ALA A 70 -4.19 7.88 -0.68
CA ALA A 70 -5.13 8.44 0.29
C ALA A 70 -4.40 9.27 1.37
N LEU A 71 -3.26 8.79 1.86
CA LEU A 71 -2.43 9.51 2.83
C LEU A 71 -1.82 10.78 2.23
N ALA A 72 -1.35 10.74 0.98
CA ALA A 72 -0.83 11.92 0.29
C ALA A 72 -1.92 13.00 0.12
N VAL A 73 -3.12 12.61 -0.30
CA VAL A 73 -4.26 13.52 -0.45
C VAL A 73 -4.70 14.07 0.91
N SER A 74 -4.82 13.22 1.92
CA SER A 74 -5.20 13.63 3.28
C SER A 74 -4.17 14.61 3.89
N GLY A 75 -2.88 14.36 3.68
CA GLY A 75 -1.80 15.28 4.07
C GLY A 75 -1.90 16.63 3.37
N LEU A 76 -2.08 16.63 2.05
CA LEU A 76 -2.25 17.86 1.26
C LEU A 76 -3.47 18.66 1.74
N LEU A 77 -4.62 18.00 1.93
CA LEU A 77 -5.84 18.63 2.42
C LEU A 77 -5.65 19.24 3.80
N MET A 78 -5.00 18.51 4.71
CA MET A 78 -4.75 19.02 6.06
C MET A 78 -3.84 20.24 6.02
N GLN A 79 -2.73 20.19 5.28
CA GLN A 79 -1.81 21.31 5.11
C GLN A 79 -2.51 22.54 4.50
N ALA A 80 -3.40 22.34 3.53
CA ALA A 80 -4.16 23.41 2.89
C ALA A 80 -5.20 24.03 3.83
N LEU A 81 -5.97 23.21 4.56
CA LEU A 81 -7.00 23.68 5.49
C LEU A 81 -6.41 24.43 6.69
N THR A 82 -5.33 23.90 7.29
CA THR A 82 -4.66 24.55 8.42
C THR A 82 -3.72 25.66 7.99
N ARG A 83 -3.45 25.80 6.67
CA ARG A 83 -2.40 26.66 6.11
C ARG A 83 -1.06 26.48 6.83
N ASN A 84 -0.74 25.22 7.15
CA ASN A 84 0.45 24.87 7.92
C ASN A 84 1.16 23.68 7.27
N PRO A 85 2.37 23.87 6.70
CA PRO A 85 3.07 22.83 5.95
C PRO A 85 3.50 21.62 6.80
N ILE A 86 3.53 21.73 8.13
CA ILE A 86 3.84 20.59 9.02
C ILE A 86 2.60 19.88 9.55
N ALA A 87 1.40 20.34 9.17
CA ALA A 87 0.16 19.68 9.57
C ALA A 87 0.04 18.32 8.90
N SER A 88 -0.48 17.35 9.65
CA SER A 88 -0.72 16.01 9.16
C SER A 88 -2.04 15.47 9.73
N PRO A 89 -2.72 14.58 9.00
CA PRO A 89 -3.99 14.01 9.45
C PRO A 89 -3.86 13.25 10.79
N GLY A 90 -2.68 12.72 11.11
CA GLY A 90 -2.45 12.01 12.37
C GLY A 90 -2.58 12.88 13.63
N LEU A 91 -2.38 14.20 13.53
CA LEU A 91 -2.48 15.12 14.67
C LEU A 91 -3.93 15.30 15.18
N PHE A 92 -4.93 14.95 14.37
CA PHE A 92 -6.34 15.13 14.69
C PHE A 92 -6.99 13.87 15.31
N GLY A 93 -6.18 12.97 15.87
CA GLY A 93 -6.66 11.80 16.63
C GLY A 93 -7.16 10.62 15.79
N VAL A 94 -7.08 10.70 14.46
CA VAL A 94 -7.55 9.64 13.53
C VAL A 94 -6.81 8.32 13.77
N ASN A 95 -5.49 8.37 14.01
CA ASN A 95 -4.68 7.20 14.33
C ASN A 95 -5.06 6.58 15.68
N ALA A 96 -5.30 7.42 16.70
CA ALA A 96 -5.68 6.94 18.03
C ALA A 96 -7.05 6.24 18.01
N GLY A 97 -8.03 6.80 17.28
CA GLY A 97 -9.34 6.18 17.08
C GLY A 97 -9.26 4.84 16.34
N ALA A 98 -8.46 4.76 15.28
CA ALA A 98 -8.26 3.52 14.54
C ALA A 98 -7.63 2.41 15.40
N VAL A 99 -6.61 2.74 16.20
CA VAL A 99 -5.95 1.80 17.12
C VAL A 99 -6.90 1.36 18.24
N PHE A 100 -7.68 2.28 18.79
CA PHE A 100 -8.66 1.96 19.81
C PHE A 100 -9.71 0.97 19.30
N LEU A 101 -10.32 1.27 18.15
CA LEU A 101 -11.36 0.41 17.56
C LEU A 101 -10.81 -0.96 17.14
N SER A 102 -9.62 -1.02 16.53
CA SER A 102 -9.03 -2.30 16.15
C SER A 102 -8.71 -3.16 17.37
N SER A 103 -8.15 -2.57 18.43
CA SER A 103 -7.86 -3.28 19.69
C SER A 103 -9.13 -3.77 20.37
N LEU A 104 -10.18 -2.94 20.38
CA LEU A 104 -11.49 -3.29 20.93
C LEU A 104 -12.11 -4.46 20.17
N VAL A 105 -12.14 -4.41 18.84
CA VAL A 105 -12.66 -5.49 17.99
C VAL A 105 -11.91 -6.80 18.24
N LEU A 106 -10.58 -6.76 18.33
CA LEU A 106 -9.77 -7.94 18.63
C LEU A 106 -10.08 -8.52 20.01
N HIS A 107 -10.27 -7.66 21.01
CA HIS A 107 -10.63 -8.09 22.36
C HIS A 107 -12.02 -8.74 22.39
N LEU A 108 -13.03 -8.11 21.78
CA LEU A 108 -14.39 -8.64 21.70
C LEU A 108 -14.45 -9.96 20.91
N SER A 109 -13.70 -10.08 19.82
CA SER A 109 -13.63 -11.31 19.01
C SER A 109 -13.04 -12.46 19.81
N LYS A 110 -11.99 -12.21 20.61
CA LYS A 110 -11.40 -13.22 21.50
C LYS A 110 -12.38 -13.66 22.60
N PHE A 111 -13.18 -12.74 23.14
CA PHE A 111 -14.22 -13.06 24.11
C PHE A 111 -15.32 -13.96 23.51
N ASN A 112 -15.65 -13.77 22.22
CA ASN A 112 -16.65 -14.59 21.53
C ASN A 112 -16.12 -15.98 21.13
N LEU A 113 -14.80 -16.16 20.98
CA LEU A 113 -14.16 -17.45 20.70
C LEU A 113 -13.93 -18.32 21.95
N LEU A 114 -14.06 -17.76 23.15
CA LEU A 114 -13.90 -18.45 24.44
C LEU A 114 -15.23 -18.85 25.09
N LYS A 115 -16.36 -18.58 24.42
CA LYS A 115 -17.68 -19.12 24.71
C LYS A 115 -17.99 -20.25 23.73
#